data_AF-A0A2S5MKI3-F1
#
_entry.id   AF-A0A2S5MKI3-F1
#
_cell.length_a   1.000
_cell.length_b   1.000
_cell.length_c   1.000
_cell.angle_alpha   90.00
_cell.angle_beta   90.00
_cell.angle_gamma   90.00
#
_symmetry.space_group_name_H-M   'P 1'
#
loop_
_entity.id
_entity.type
_entity.pdbx_description
1 polymer ?
#
loop_
_entity_poly.entity_id
_entity_poly.type
_entity_poly.pdbx_seq_one_letter_code
_entity_poly.pdbx_strand_id
1 'polypeptide(L)'
;MIGGARPQHARIVKGNPVRDNPTRSSLRLCVAIVAAASLGAATSAHAGCPRARSQNSDVATTITFVNHSGEYRGIYWKDFSGSDKSYGGLNPGERKTINTYLTHPWEITNGPGDCLQLVFPRPGGSIVRLTARSQRAQHPRHGE
;
A
#
# COMPACT_ATOMS: atom_id res chain seq x y z
N MET A 1 -5.95 44.38 -61.88
CA MET A 1 -7.22 43.63 -61.98
C MET A 1 -7.86 43.64 -60.59
N ILE A 2 -8.55 44.72 -60.23
CA ILE A 2 -10.02 44.87 -60.08
C ILE A 2 -10.74 43.74 -59.35
N GLY A 3 -11.48 44.15 -58.30
CA GLY A 3 -12.54 43.40 -57.60
C GLY A 3 -12.23 43.32 -56.11
N GLY A 4 -12.99 43.90 -55.18
CA GLY A 4 -14.34 44.45 -55.23
C GLY A 4 -14.93 44.27 -53.82
N ALA A 5 -15.50 45.34 -53.27
CA ALA A 5 -15.87 45.47 -51.87
C ALA A 5 -17.28 44.93 -51.54
N ARG A 6 -17.40 44.29 -50.36
CA ARG A 6 -18.50 44.40 -49.35
C ARG A 6 -19.95 44.06 -49.83
N PRO A 7 -21.00 44.15 -48.99
CA PRO A 7 -21.30 43.33 -47.79
C PRO A 7 -22.82 42.94 -47.69
N GLN A 8 -23.22 42.41 -46.51
CA GLN A 8 -24.52 42.58 -45.82
C GLN A 8 -25.71 41.61 -46.03
N HIS A 9 -26.14 41.08 -44.87
CA HIS A 9 -27.50 40.99 -44.30
C HIS A 9 -28.56 39.97 -44.76
N ALA A 10 -29.23 39.47 -43.70
CA ALA A 10 -30.66 39.17 -43.55
C ALA A 10 -31.11 37.73 -43.88
N ARG A 11 -32.17 37.14 -43.32
CA ARG A 11 -33.05 37.25 -42.12
C ARG A 11 -34.23 36.29 -42.46
N ILE A 12 -35.01 35.82 -41.46
CA ILE A 12 -36.41 35.30 -41.56
C ILE A 12 -36.54 33.82 -42.05
N VAL A 13 -36.95 32.83 -41.24
CA VAL A 13 -38.27 32.45 -40.60
C VAL A 13 -39.28 31.76 -41.57
N LYS A 14 -39.96 30.70 -41.03
CA LYS A 14 -41.09 29.86 -41.53
C LYS A 14 -40.69 28.69 -42.44
N GLY A 15 -41.20 27.45 -42.33
CA GLY A 15 -42.24 26.80 -41.52
C GLY A 15 -42.44 25.35 -42.05
N ASN A 16 -42.95 24.45 -41.20
CA ASN A 16 -43.08 22.97 -41.35
C ASN A 16 -43.75 22.44 -42.65
N PRO A 17 -43.62 21.11 -42.92
CA PRO A 17 -44.80 20.28 -42.66
C PRO A 17 -44.54 19.00 -41.84
N VAL A 18 -45.61 18.66 -41.14
CA VAL A 18 -45.94 17.48 -40.34
C VAL A 18 -45.85 16.18 -41.15
N ARG A 19 -45.36 15.10 -40.53
CA ARG A 19 -46.00 13.78 -40.67
C ARG A 19 -46.08 13.07 -39.32
N ASP A 20 -47.31 12.70 -39.00
CA ASP A 20 -47.79 12.05 -37.80
C ASP A 20 -47.38 10.57 -37.69
N ASN A 21 -47.04 10.17 -36.44
CA ASN A 21 -47.50 8.98 -35.68
C ASN A 21 -47.28 7.56 -36.29
N PRO A 22 -47.39 6.43 -35.56
CA PRO A 22 -47.56 6.17 -34.12
C PRO A 22 -46.43 5.27 -33.55
N THR A 23 -46.17 5.14 -32.25
CA THR A 23 -47.00 4.35 -31.33
C THR A 23 -46.33 4.36 -29.95
N ARG A 24 -47.01 4.97 -28.99
CA ARG A 24 -47.16 4.58 -27.57
C ARG A 24 -46.23 3.47 -27.02
N SER A 25 -45.24 3.84 -26.21
CA SER A 25 -44.91 3.13 -24.94
C SER A 25 -43.80 3.80 -24.14
N SER A 26 -44.22 4.41 -23.02
CA SER A 26 -43.67 4.16 -21.67
C SER A 26 -42.17 4.38 -21.42
N LEU A 27 -41.89 5.44 -20.64
CA LEU A 27 -40.69 5.75 -19.86
C LEU A 27 -39.65 4.62 -19.73
N ARG A 28 -38.39 4.91 -20.11
CA ARG A 28 -37.22 4.59 -19.28
C ARG A 28 -36.20 5.71 -19.33
N LEU A 29 -36.08 6.38 -18.18
CA LEU A 29 -34.97 7.21 -17.75
C LEU A 29 -33.67 6.41 -17.85
N CYS A 30 -32.72 6.83 -18.68
CA CYS A 30 -31.32 6.45 -18.54
C CYS A 30 -30.46 7.71 -18.62
N VAL A 31 -30.05 8.14 -17.43
CA VAL A 31 -29.07 9.20 -17.17
C VAL A 31 -27.83 8.97 -18.05
N ALA A 32 -27.42 9.98 -18.80
CA ALA A 32 -26.15 9.94 -19.53
C ALA A 32 -25.01 9.83 -18.51
N ILE A 33 -24.26 8.74 -18.59
CA ILE A 33 -23.15 8.42 -17.69
C ILE A 33 -22.05 9.45 -17.89
N VAL A 34 -21.85 10.32 -16.89
CA VAL A 34 -20.63 11.13 -16.81
C VAL A 34 -19.48 10.16 -16.52
N ALA A 35 -18.66 9.88 -17.52
CA ALA A 35 -17.41 9.16 -17.34
C ALA A 35 -16.41 10.07 -16.61
N ALA A 36 -16.57 10.22 -15.30
CA ALA A 36 -15.51 10.71 -14.45
C ALA A 36 -14.45 9.61 -14.42
N ALA A 37 -13.39 9.76 -15.21
CA ALA A 37 -12.18 8.96 -15.05
C ALA A 37 -11.60 9.27 -13.68
N SER A 38 -12.01 8.51 -12.67
CA SER A 38 -11.37 8.52 -11.36
C SER A 38 -9.95 8.01 -11.56
N LEU A 39 -9.00 8.94 -11.62
CA LEU A 39 -7.60 8.68 -11.30
C LEU A 39 -7.57 8.23 -9.84
N GLY A 40 -7.87 6.96 -9.60
CA GLY A 40 -7.57 6.32 -8.34
C GLY A 40 -6.05 6.36 -8.20
N ALA A 41 -5.55 7.30 -7.40
CA ALA A 41 -4.19 7.24 -6.92
C ALA A 41 -4.07 5.89 -6.21
N ALA A 42 -3.43 4.92 -6.86
CA ALA A 42 -3.01 3.69 -6.22
C ALA A 42 -1.98 4.11 -5.17
N THR A 43 -2.46 4.44 -3.97
CA THR A 43 -1.60 4.50 -2.81
C THR A 43 -1.10 3.07 -2.65
N SER A 44 0.11 2.82 -3.15
CA SER A 44 0.92 1.74 -2.64
C SER A 44 1.19 2.10 -1.18
N ALA A 45 0.22 1.83 -0.32
CA ALA A 45 0.48 1.64 1.09
C ALA A 45 1.50 0.50 1.09
N HIS A 46 2.77 0.85 1.24
CA HIS A 46 3.74 -0.08 1.79
C HIS A 46 3.08 -0.54 3.07
N ALA A 47 2.48 -1.73 3.05
CA ALA A 47 1.78 -2.27 4.19
C ALA A 47 2.88 -2.56 5.20
N GLY A 48 3.20 -1.56 6.02
CA GLY A 48 4.10 -1.70 7.15
C GLY A 48 3.60 -2.82 8.05
N CYS A 49 4.41 -3.19 9.03
CA CYS A 49 4.08 -4.34 9.85
C CYS A 49 2.74 -4.15 10.57
N PRO A 50 2.04 -5.26 10.85
CA PRO A 50 0.86 -5.22 11.70
C PRO A 50 1.17 -4.47 12.99
N ARG A 51 0.20 -3.66 13.46
CA ARG A 51 0.34 -2.99 14.76
C ARG A 51 0.49 -4.05 15.85
N ALA A 52 1.52 -3.90 16.67
CA ALA A 52 1.81 -4.78 17.79
C ALA A 52 2.45 -4.00 18.94
N ARG A 53 2.32 -4.54 20.15
CA ARG A 53 2.95 -4.03 21.37
C ARG A 53 3.31 -5.20 22.28
N SER A 54 4.25 -4.97 23.18
CA SER A 54 4.54 -5.94 24.25
C SER A 54 3.37 -6.04 25.23
N GLN A 55 3.11 -7.23 25.77
CA GLN A 55 2.00 -7.45 26.71
C GLN A 55 2.48 -7.55 28.16
N ASN A 56 3.50 -8.37 28.42
CA ASN A 56 4.13 -8.57 29.73
C ASN A 56 5.61 -8.97 29.58
N SER A 57 6.29 -9.19 30.70
CA SER A 57 7.68 -9.66 30.76
C SER A 57 7.81 -10.87 31.69
N ASP A 58 6.83 -11.78 31.65
CA ASP A 58 6.75 -12.86 32.64
C ASP A 58 7.63 -14.06 32.28
N VAL A 59 7.80 -14.32 30.98
CA VAL A 59 8.56 -15.47 30.48
C VAL A 59 9.76 -15.01 29.67
N ALA A 60 10.93 -15.05 30.31
CA ALA A 60 12.20 -14.69 29.69
C ALA A 60 12.61 -15.71 28.62
N THR A 61 13.24 -15.22 27.55
CA THR A 61 13.80 -16.02 26.46
C THR A 61 14.91 -15.22 25.76
N THR A 62 15.50 -15.79 24.71
CA THR A 62 16.47 -15.11 23.85
C THR A 62 16.00 -15.05 22.40
N ILE A 63 16.45 -14.03 21.69
CA ILE A 63 16.27 -13.95 20.24
C ILE A 63 17.61 -13.55 19.60
N THR A 64 18.01 -14.28 18.57
CA THR A 64 19.23 -14.04 17.80
C THR A 64 18.87 -13.67 16.38
N PHE A 65 19.22 -12.46 15.97
CA PHE A 65 19.12 -12.02 14.58
C PHE A 65 20.45 -12.26 13.87
N VAL A 66 20.40 -12.81 12.66
CA VAL A 66 21.56 -13.02 11.80
C VAL A 66 21.25 -12.41 10.44
N ASN A 67 22.05 -11.42 10.03
CA ASN A 67 21.81 -10.69 8.80
C ASN A 67 22.46 -11.38 7.59
N HIS A 68 21.65 -12.12 6.82
CA HIS A 68 22.04 -12.73 5.54
C HIS A 68 21.40 -12.00 4.36
N SER A 69 20.95 -10.74 4.53
CA SER A 69 20.20 -10.04 3.48
C SER A 69 21.07 -9.37 2.44
N GLY A 70 22.37 -9.21 2.70
CA GLY A 70 23.28 -8.42 1.87
C GLY A 70 23.12 -6.91 2.05
N GLU A 71 22.24 -6.47 2.95
CA GLU A 71 21.87 -5.05 3.16
C GLU A 71 21.80 -4.73 4.66
N TYR A 72 21.84 -3.46 5.06
CA TYR A 72 21.66 -3.06 6.46
C TYR A 72 20.25 -3.40 6.98
N ARG A 73 20.13 -3.83 8.24
CA ARG A 73 18.84 -4.11 8.90
C ARG A 73 18.74 -3.42 10.25
N GLY A 74 17.73 -2.58 10.43
CA GLY A 74 17.36 -2.01 11.73
C GLY A 74 16.61 -3.04 12.59
N ILE A 75 16.88 -3.04 13.89
CA ILE A 75 16.26 -3.94 14.88
C ILE A 75 15.57 -3.09 15.95
N TYR A 76 14.24 -3.18 16.02
CA TYR A 76 13.42 -2.39 16.93
C TYR A 76 12.54 -3.30 17.79
N TRP A 77 12.48 -3.00 19.08
CA TRP A 77 11.51 -3.60 19.97
C TRP A 77 10.25 -2.73 20.03
N LYS A 78 9.06 -3.33 19.89
CA LYS A 78 7.80 -2.65 20.16
C LYS A 78 7.54 -2.68 21.67
N ASP A 79 7.67 -1.54 22.32
CA ASP A 79 7.46 -1.45 23.77
C ASP A 79 5.99 -1.67 24.16
N PHE A 80 5.68 -1.51 25.44
CA PHE A 80 4.32 -1.66 25.94
C PHE A 80 3.35 -0.59 25.39
N SER A 81 3.80 0.56 24.94
CA SER A 81 2.91 1.51 24.23
C SER A 81 2.73 1.16 22.75
N GLY A 82 3.51 0.21 22.22
CA GLY A 82 3.64 -0.05 20.79
C GLY A 82 4.62 0.89 20.09
N SER A 83 5.38 1.68 20.84
CA SER A 83 6.41 2.56 20.30
C SER A 83 7.69 1.78 20.02
N ASP A 84 8.43 2.21 19.00
CA ASP A 84 9.70 1.61 18.63
C ASP A 84 10.82 2.03 19.59
N LYS A 85 11.54 1.02 20.10
CA LYS A 85 12.80 1.19 20.82
C LYS A 85 13.92 0.56 20.00
N SER A 86 14.83 1.41 19.52
CA SER A 86 15.97 0.95 18.73
C SER A 86 16.93 0.10 19.57
N TYR A 87 17.30 -1.04 19.03
CA TYR A 87 18.41 -1.86 19.52
C TYR A 87 19.61 -1.77 18.55
N GLY A 88 19.64 -0.75 17.70
CA GLY A 88 20.63 -0.57 16.64
C GLY A 88 20.28 -1.35 15.38
N GLY A 89 21.29 -1.65 14.57
CA GLY A 89 21.13 -2.47 13.38
C GLY A 89 22.23 -3.49 13.22
N LEU A 90 22.15 -4.19 12.09
CA LEU A 90 23.08 -5.22 11.66
C LEU A 90 23.50 -4.94 10.22
N ASN A 91 24.80 -4.82 9.98
CA ASN A 91 25.38 -4.88 8.64
C ASN A 91 25.32 -6.31 8.07
N PRO A 92 25.55 -6.50 6.77
CA PRO A 92 25.59 -7.83 6.17
C PRO A 92 26.58 -8.76 6.90
N GLY A 93 26.15 -9.96 7.24
CA GLY A 93 26.94 -10.97 7.95
C GLY A 93 26.95 -10.82 9.48
N GLU A 94 26.49 -9.70 10.02
CA GLU A 94 26.47 -9.48 11.47
C GLU A 94 25.34 -10.27 12.16
N ARG A 95 25.52 -10.50 13.46
CA ARG A 95 24.51 -11.11 14.32
C ARG A 95 24.41 -10.38 15.67
N LYS A 96 23.22 -10.41 16.26
CA LYS A 96 22.98 -9.90 17.62
C LYS A 96 22.00 -10.80 18.35
N THR A 97 22.38 -11.21 19.55
CA THR A 97 21.53 -11.95 20.50
C THR A 97 21.05 -11.00 21.57
N ILE A 98 19.75 -11.08 21.90
CA ILE A 98 19.08 -10.20 22.85
C ILE A 98 18.29 -11.04 23.84
N ASN A 99 18.43 -10.74 25.13
CA ASN A 99 17.55 -11.25 26.18
C ASN A 99 16.23 -10.49 26.13
N THR A 100 15.11 -11.19 26.04
CA THR A 100 13.77 -10.62 25.82
C THR A 100 12.71 -11.52 26.46
N TYR A 101 11.44 -11.29 26.14
CA TYR A 101 10.30 -12.02 26.68
C TYR A 101 9.34 -12.46 25.57
N LEU A 102 8.59 -13.53 25.80
CA LEU A 102 7.77 -14.15 24.75
C LEU A 102 6.76 -13.21 24.09
N THR A 103 6.24 -12.23 24.82
CA THR A 103 5.23 -11.31 24.29
C THR A 103 5.82 -10.10 23.59
N HIS A 104 7.15 -9.97 23.53
CA HIS A 104 7.84 -8.80 22.98
C HIS A 104 7.93 -8.90 21.45
N PRO A 105 7.27 -8.01 20.68
CA PRO A 105 7.40 -7.99 19.22
C PRO A 105 8.70 -7.29 18.82
N TRP A 106 9.36 -7.84 17.81
CA TRP A 106 10.57 -7.28 17.21
C TRP A 106 10.33 -6.93 15.74
N GLU A 107 10.49 -5.66 15.42
CA GLU A 107 10.37 -5.11 14.09
C GLU A 107 11.75 -5.03 13.42
N ILE A 108 11.83 -5.54 12.20
CA ILE A 108 13.00 -5.48 11.32
C ILE A 108 12.71 -4.49 10.22
N THR A 109 13.67 -3.61 9.90
CA THR A 109 13.49 -2.53 8.93
C THR A 109 14.69 -2.33 8.02
N ASN A 110 14.54 -1.63 6.88
CA ASN A 110 15.68 -1.02 6.17
C ASN A 110 16.05 0.36 6.73
N GLY A 111 15.19 0.95 7.56
CA GLY A 111 15.33 2.27 8.15
C GLY A 111 14.10 2.58 9.02
N PRO A 112 14.11 3.66 9.82
CA PRO A 112 12.95 4.01 10.65
C PRO A 112 11.67 4.11 9.80
N GLY A 113 10.63 3.36 10.18
CA GLY A 113 9.33 3.36 9.51
C GLY A 113 9.20 2.45 8.27
N ASP A 114 10.29 1.89 7.75
CA ASP A 114 10.24 0.91 6.64
C ASP A 114 10.22 -0.53 7.16
N CYS A 115 9.07 -0.94 7.70
CA CYS A 115 8.96 -2.28 8.27
C CYS A 115 8.98 -3.39 7.23
N LEU A 116 9.90 -4.32 7.45
CA LEU A 116 10.10 -5.52 6.64
C LEU A 116 9.44 -6.75 7.24
N GLN A 117 9.53 -6.91 8.55
CA GLN A 117 9.06 -8.10 9.24
C GLN A 117 8.83 -7.81 10.73
N LEU A 118 7.75 -8.38 11.27
CA LEU A 118 7.51 -8.46 12.71
C LEU A 118 7.78 -9.89 13.20
N VAL A 119 8.51 -10.03 14.30
CA VAL A 119 8.95 -11.32 14.83
C VAL A 119 8.63 -11.43 16.32
N PHE A 120 8.15 -12.60 16.73
CA PHE A 120 7.95 -12.94 18.14
C PHE A 120 8.97 -14.02 18.57
N PRO A 121 9.61 -13.85 19.74
CA PRO A 121 10.44 -14.89 20.35
C PRO A 121 9.63 -16.16 20.66
N ARG A 122 10.31 -17.30 20.69
CA ARG A 122 9.74 -18.60 21.06
C ARG A 122 10.29 -19.08 22.40
N PRO A 123 9.58 -19.98 23.11
CA PRO A 123 10.14 -20.66 24.28
C PRO A 123 11.44 -21.38 23.91
N GLY A 124 12.45 -21.30 24.77
CA GLY A 124 13.78 -21.91 24.54
C GLY A 124 14.70 -21.15 23.58
N GLY A 125 14.23 -20.02 23.03
CA GLY A 125 15.02 -19.13 22.19
C GLY A 125 14.61 -19.15 20.71
N SER A 126 14.92 -18.07 19.99
CA SER A 126 14.68 -17.93 18.55
C SER A 126 15.96 -17.58 17.80
N ILE A 127 16.16 -18.16 16.62
CA ILE A 127 17.15 -17.69 15.63
C ILE A 127 16.40 -17.21 14.40
N VAL A 128 16.58 -15.94 14.05
CA VAL A 128 15.93 -15.26 12.94
C VAL A 128 16.98 -14.93 11.89
N ARG A 129 16.86 -15.54 10.72
CA ARG A 129 17.72 -15.25 9.57
C ARG A 129 17.05 -14.18 8.71
N LEU A 130 17.68 -13.02 8.61
CA LEU A 130 17.18 -11.91 7.80
C LEU A 130 17.69 -12.09 6.36
N THR A 131 16.80 -12.10 5.38
CA THR A 131 17.12 -12.30 3.97
C THR A 131 16.76 -11.08 3.13
N ALA A 132 17.31 -10.98 1.91
CA ALA A 132 17.13 -9.82 1.02
C ALA A 132 15.65 -9.52 0.75
N ARG A 133 14.86 -10.57 0.51
CA ARG A 133 13.40 -10.53 0.54
C ARG A 133 12.97 -11.05 1.90
N SER A 134 12.78 -10.17 2.87
CA SER A 134 11.89 -10.50 3.99
C SER A 134 10.51 -10.69 3.39
N GLN A 135 10.14 -11.94 3.15
CA GLN A 135 8.92 -12.26 2.43
C GLN A 135 7.72 -11.75 3.22
N ARG A 136 7.11 -10.67 2.72
CA ARG A 136 5.65 -10.56 2.65
C ARG A 136 5.16 -11.96 2.32
N ALA A 137 4.37 -12.56 3.21
CA ALA A 137 3.74 -13.88 3.11
C ALA A 137 3.89 -14.49 1.71
N GLN A 138 4.60 -15.62 1.60
CA GLN A 138 4.73 -16.38 0.36
C GLN A 138 3.34 -16.65 -0.25
N HIS A 139 2.85 -15.72 -1.06
CA HIS A 139 1.83 -15.95 -2.05
C HIS A 139 2.61 -16.45 -3.27
N PRO A 140 2.45 -17.72 -3.68
CA PRO A 140 3.09 -18.22 -4.89
C PRO A 140 2.64 -17.33 -6.04
N ARG A 141 3.60 -16.68 -6.73
CA ARG A 141 3.31 -16.20 -8.07
C ARG A 141 3.16 -17.45 -8.93
N HIS A 142 1.91 -17.81 -9.23
CA HIS A 142 1.63 -18.66 -10.38
C HIS A 142 2.18 -17.91 -11.59
N GLY A 143 3.27 -18.45 -12.14
CA GLY A 143 3.84 -18.04 -13.41
C GLY A 143 3.38 -19.00 -14.50
N GLU A 144 3.09 -18.37 -15.64
CA GLU A 144 2.86 -18.91 -17.00
C GLU A 144 1.72 -19.90 -17.23
#